data_AF-M2S038-F1
#
_entry.id   AF-M2S038-F1
#
_cell.length_a   1.000
_cell.length_b   1.000
_cell.length_c   1.000
_cell.angle_alpha   90.00
_cell.angle_beta   90.00
_cell.angle_gamma   90.00
#
_symmetry.space_group_name_H-M   'P 1'
#
loop_
_entity.id
_entity.type
_entity.pdbx_description
1 polymer ?
#
loop_
_entity_poly.entity_id
_entity_poly.type
_entity_poly.pdbx_seq_one_letter_code
_entity_poly.pdbx_strand_id
1 'polypeptide(L)'
;MFINCDGTEHYGSSGTSYNNAGEVQIIQEVVEKLLNNDIEENEIGIISPYQAQQELISQYVSTKIKVANIDGFQGNEKEYIIFSCVRSNQTLGVGFVNDYKRLNVALKRAKSGLIIIGNIQTLITSKVWNMLIHQFYLRDALFELKEHDFVQYNVENQEEFNRPLEKSPFQVQYEVDDLKTNANTFKSTSRCILKKPSSEATRTKTTQQTIFHKTQPLKMFSFQENLKISEKREEKTYYSRRRYFSRISN
;
A
#
# COMPACT_ATOMS: atom_id res chain seq x y z
N MET A 1 3.90 1.53 -3.98
CA MET A 1 3.49 2.89 -4.38
C MET A 1 2.20 3.26 -3.66
N PHE A 2 1.91 4.55 -3.54
CA PHE A 2 0.62 5.06 -3.09
C PHE A 2 -0.03 5.85 -4.23
N ILE A 3 -1.29 5.58 -4.53
CA ILE A 3 -2.06 6.25 -5.59
C ILE A 3 -3.17 7.07 -4.93
N ASN A 4 -3.10 8.39 -5.09
CA ASN A 4 -4.15 9.31 -4.66
C ASN A 4 -5.45 9.05 -5.43
N CYS A 5 -6.56 9.04 -4.71
CA CYS A 5 -7.90 8.98 -5.27
C CYS A 5 -8.76 10.10 -4.68
N ASP A 6 -9.24 11.00 -5.53
CA ASP A 6 -10.17 12.07 -5.15
C ASP A 6 -11.64 11.64 -5.30
N GLY A 7 -11.89 10.35 -5.60
CA GLY A 7 -13.22 9.77 -5.63
C GLY A 7 -13.91 9.89 -4.27
N THR A 8 -15.22 10.13 -4.28
CA THR A 8 -16.03 10.31 -3.07
C THR A 8 -16.51 8.95 -2.52
N GLU A 9 -16.55 8.81 -1.20
CA GLU A 9 -17.13 7.63 -0.56
C GLU A 9 -18.66 7.63 -0.64
N HIS A 10 -19.25 6.45 -0.86
CA HIS A 10 -20.69 6.24 -0.85
C HIS A 10 -21.07 5.11 0.10
N TYR A 11 -22.28 5.16 0.65
CA TYR A 11 -22.83 4.02 1.37
C TYR A 11 -23.11 2.87 0.41
N GLY A 12 -22.76 1.65 0.83
CA GLY A 12 -23.21 0.43 0.16
C GLY A 12 -24.70 0.20 0.34
N SER A 13 -25.26 -0.77 -0.40
CA SER A 13 -26.69 -1.08 -0.40
C SER A 13 -27.26 -1.44 0.99
N SER A 14 -26.42 -1.91 1.91
CA SER A 14 -26.81 -2.21 3.30
C SER A 14 -26.89 -0.99 4.21
N GLY A 15 -26.35 0.17 3.80
CA GLY A 15 -26.26 1.40 4.59
C GLY A 15 -25.24 1.38 5.73
N THR A 16 -24.57 0.26 5.99
CA THR A 16 -23.65 0.07 7.12
C THR A 16 -22.17 0.01 6.74
N SER A 17 -21.87 0.02 5.44
CA SER A 17 -20.51 -0.06 4.89
C SER A 17 -20.32 0.96 3.78
N TYR A 18 -19.07 1.21 3.40
CA TYR A 18 -18.70 2.22 2.41
C TYR A 18 -18.06 1.58 1.19
N ASN A 19 -18.23 2.22 0.04
CA ASN A 19 -17.51 1.93 -1.19
C ASN A 19 -17.03 3.25 -1.82
N ASN A 20 -16.09 3.13 -2.76
CA ASN A 20 -15.56 4.24 -3.53
C ASN A 20 -15.29 3.75 -4.95
N ALA A 21 -16.16 4.14 -5.88
CA ALA A 21 -16.07 3.75 -7.28
C ALA A 21 -14.81 4.30 -7.97
N GLY A 22 -14.31 5.46 -7.55
CA GLY A 22 -13.06 6.03 -8.07
C GLY A 22 -11.85 5.14 -7.73
N GLU A 23 -11.81 4.61 -6.51
CA GLU A 23 -10.77 3.63 -6.16
C GLU A 23 -10.90 2.34 -6.98
N VAL A 24 -12.11 1.89 -7.29
CA VAL A 24 -12.32 0.70 -8.14
C VAL A 24 -11.79 0.90 -9.55
N GLN A 25 -11.99 2.09 -10.14
CA GLN A 25 -11.41 2.43 -11.45
C GLN A 25 -9.88 2.32 -11.42
N ILE A 26 -9.24 2.86 -10.39
CA ILE A 26 -7.79 2.76 -10.20
C ILE A 26 -7.36 1.30 -10.05
N ILE A 27 -8.10 0.49 -9.28
CA ILE A 27 -7.81 -0.94 -9.11
C ILE A 27 -7.83 -1.66 -10.47
N GLN A 28 -8.82 -1.38 -11.32
CA GLN A 28 -8.92 -1.99 -12.64
C GLN A 28 -7.69 -1.67 -13.51
N GLU A 29 -7.28 -0.40 -13.55
CA GLU A 29 -6.08 0.03 -14.28
C GLU A 29 -4.80 -0.60 -13.74
N VAL A 30 -4.65 -0.69 -12.40
CA VAL A 30 -3.50 -1.37 -11.78
C VAL A 30 -3.48 -2.86 -12.15
N VAL A 31 -4.63 -3.54 -12.04
CA VAL A 31 -4.73 -4.97 -12.38
C VAL A 31 -4.41 -5.18 -13.85
N GLU A 32 -4.98 -4.39 -14.77
CA GLU A 32 -4.69 -4.49 -16.20
C GLU A 32 -3.20 -4.31 -16.48
N LYS A 33 -2.55 -3.29 -15.89
CA LYS A 33 -1.10 -3.10 -16.06
C LYS A 33 -0.29 -4.25 -15.47
N LEU A 34 -0.69 -4.86 -14.35
CA LEU A 34 -0.01 -6.04 -13.80
C LEU A 34 -0.13 -7.25 -14.73
N LEU A 35 -1.33 -7.55 -15.23
CA LEU A 35 -1.56 -8.66 -16.16
C LEU A 35 -0.80 -8.47 -17.47
N ASN A 36 -0.71 -7.24 -17.97
CA ASN A 36 0.07 -6.91 -19.17
C ASN A 36 1.60 -7.05 -18.98
N ASN A 37 2.07 -7.17 -17.73
CA ASN A 37 3.46 -7.44 -17.38
C ASN A 37 3.67 -8.90 -16.93
N ASP A 38 2.86 -9.82 -17.46
CA ASP A 38 2.98 -11.27 -17.25
C ASP A 38 2.81 -11.73 -15.78
N ILE A 39 2.12 -10.93 -14.95
CA ILE A 39 1.71 -11.34 -13.59
C ILE A 39 0.41 -12.13 -13.68
N GLU A 40 0.35 -13.29 -13.05
CA GLU A 40 -0.87 -14.12 -13.08
C GLU A 40 -1.95 -13.58 -12.12
N GLU A 41 -3.22 -13.79 -12.45
CA GLU A 41 -4.36 -13.35 -11.62
C GLU A 41 -4.32 -13.91 -10.18
N ASN A 42 -3.83 -15.14 -10.02
CA ASN A 42 -3.67 -15.81 -8.73
C ASN A 42 -2.52 -15.22 -7.89
N GLU A 43 -1.61 -14.43 -8.47
CA GLU A 43 -0.50 -13.77 -7.81
C GLU A 43 -0.88 -12.39 -7.24
N ILE A 44 -2.09 -11.92 -7.58
CA ILE A 44 -2.63 -10.64 -7.15
C ILE A 44 -3.64 -10.86 -6.00
N GLY A 45 -3.56 -10.03 -4.97
CA GLY A 45 -4.55 -9.95 -3.91
C GLY A 45 -5.02 -8.52 -3.69
N ILE A 46 -6.32 -8.36 -3.45
CA ILE A 46 -6.94 -7.06 -3.18
C ILE A 46 -7.53 -7.09 -1.77
N ILE A 47 -7.09 -6.15 -0.94
CA ILE A 47 -7.51 -6.01 0.46
C ILE A 47 -8.29 -4.71 0.61
N SER A 48 -9.49 -4.80 1.18
CA SER A 48 -10.25 -3.62 1.59
C SER A 48 -10.94 -3.86 2.94
N PRO A 49 -10.93 -2.89 3.88
CA PRO A 49 -11.57 -3.06 5.18
C PRO A 49 -13.10 -3.02 5.13
N TYR A 50 -13.69 -2.48 4.05
CA TYR A 50 -15.14 -2.31 3.92
C TYR A 50 -15.74 -3.41 3.06
N GLN A 51 -16.83 -4.02 3.54
CA GLN A 51 -17.50 -5.10 2.83
C GLN A 51 -18.13 -4.61 1.52
N ALA A 52 -18.79 -3.45 1.53
CA ALA A 52 -19.39 -2.89 0.31
C ALA A 52 -18.35 -2.61 -0.78
N GLN A 53 -17.12 -2.23 -0.41
CA GLN A 53 -16.03 -2.09 -1.36
C GLN A 53 -15.57 -3.44 -1.92
N GLN A 54 -15.46 -4.48 -1.10
CA GLN A 54 -15.10 -5.82 -1.58
C GLN A 54 -16.12 -6.35 -2.60
N GLU A 55 -17.41 -6.17 -2.30
CA GLU A 55 -18.50 -6.54 -3.20
C GLU A 55 -18.46 -5.75 -4.51
N LEU A 56 -18.18 -4.45 -4.44
CA LEU A 56 -18.04 -3.61 -5.62
C LEU A 56 -16.84 -4.03 -6.47
N ILE A 57 -15.65 -4.19 -5.88
CA ILE A 57 -14.43 -4.63 -6.59
C ILE A 57 -14.68 -5.96 -7.29
N SER A 58 -15.32 -6.91 -6.61
CA SER A 58 -15.57 -8.27 -7.13
C SER A 58 -16.47 -8.30 -8.38
N GLN A 59 -17.20 -7.22 -8.68
CA GLN A 59 -17.98 -7.09 -9.91
C GLN A 59 -17.11 -6.73 -11.13
N TYR A 60 -15.95 -6.13 -10.89
CA TYR A 60 -15.08 -5.56 -11.93
C TYR A 60 -13.76 -6.30 -12.12
N VAL A 61 -13.40 -7.20 -11.21
CA VAL A 61 -12.19 -8.03 -11.29
C VAL A 61 -12.52 -9.50 -11.50
N SER A 62 -11.59 -10.24 -12.09
CA SER A 62 -11.70 -11.69 -12.28
C SER A 62 -11.87 -12.42 -10.95
N THR A 63 -12.72 -13.45 -10.93
CA THR A 63 -12.96 -14.29 -9.74
C THR A 63 -11.73 -15.06 -9.27
N LYS A 64 -10.67 -15.14 -10.09
CA LYS A 64 -9.38 -15.73 -9.70
C LYS A 64 -8.54 -14.81 -8.82
N ILE A 65 -8.78 -13.49 -8.87
CA ILE A 65 -8.12 -12.51 -8.01
C ILE A 65 -8.81 -12.54 -6.66
N LYS A 66 -8.04 -12.75 -5.59
CA LYS A 66 -8.59 -12.82 -4.24
C LYS A 66 -8.93 -11.41 -3.75
N VAL A 67 -10.21 -11.16 -3.49
CA VAL A 67 -10.72 -9.94 -2.83
C VAL A 67 -11.25 -10.31 -1.44
N ALA A 68 -10.70 -9.71 -0.39
CA ALA A 68 -11.18 -9.96 0.98
C ALA A 68 -10.75 -8.85 1.95
N ASN A 69 -11.31 -8.89 3.17
CA ASN A 69 -10.84 -8.08 4.28
C ASN A 69 -9.50 -8.63 4.85
N ILE A 70 -8.94 -7.87 5.79
CA ILE A 70 -7.62 -8.14 6.38
C ILE A 70 -7.58 -9.50 7.10
N ASP A 71 -8.67 -9.85 7.80
CA ASP A 71 -8.76 -11.10 8.55
C ASP A 71 -8.94 -12.30 7.59
N GLY A 72 -9.67 -12.14 6.48
CA GLY A 72 -9.82 -13.14 5.41
C GLY A 72 -8.55 -13.39 4.57
N PHE A 73 -7.53 -12.55 4.75
CA PHE A 73 -6.19 -12.73 4.16
C PHE A 73 -5.19 -13.44 5.09
N GLN A 74 -5.62 -13.91 6.27
CA GLN A 74 -4.72 -14.62 7.18
C GLN A 74 -4.10 -15.86 6.51
N GLY A 75 -2.77 -15.96 6.58
CA GLY A 75 -1.99 -17.07 5.99
C GLY A 75 -1.90 -17.07 4.47
N ASN A 76 -2.43 -16.05 3.79
CA ASN A 76 -2.45 -15.97 2.33
C ASN A 76 -1.65 -14.75 1.86
N GLU A 77 -0.39 -14.96 1.53
CA GLU A 77 0.46 -13.94 0.90
C GLU A 77 0.34 -14.00 -0.63
N LYS A 78 0.54 -12.86 -1.29
CA LYS A 78 0.47 -12.72 -2.74
C LYS A 78 1.71 -11.98 -3.23
N GLU A 79 2.08 -12.17 -4.50
CA GLU A 79 3.21 -11.43 -5.08
C GLU A 79 2.92 -9.94 -5.07
N TYR A 80 1.69 -9.56 -5.45
CA TYR A 80 1.22 -8.18 -5.41
C TYR A 80 -0.02 -8.05 -4.53
N ILE A 81 0.00 -7.06 -3.63
CA ILE A 81 -1.17 -6.66 -2.85
C ILE A 81 -1.58 -5.25 -3.23
N ILE A 82 -2.87 -5.09 -3.51
CA ILE A 82 -3.54 -3.81 -3.67
C ILE A 82 -4.39 -3.57 -2.42
N PHE A 83 -4.15 -2.46 -1.72
CA PHE A 83 -4.91 -2.08 -0.53
C PHE A 83 -5.78 -0.85 -0.83
N SER A 84 -7.10 -0.98 -0.70
CA SER A 84 -8.08 0.08 -0.93
C SER A 84 -8.55 0.66 0.41
N CYS A 85 -8.29 1.96 0.62
CA CYS A 85 -8.62 2.67 1.86
C CYS A 85 -10.09 3.08 1.93
N VAL A 86 -10.74 3.33 0.79
CA VAL A 86 -12.14 3.73 0.59
C VAL A 86 -12.48 5.13 1.10
N ARG A 87 -12.00 5.48 2.30
CA ARG A 87 -12.42 6.71 2.99
C ARG A 87 -11.93 7.95 2.27
N SER A 88 -12.89 8.81 1.93
CA SER A 88 -12.70 10.07 1.23
C SER A 88 -13.88 10.97 1.59
N ASN A 89 -13.72 11.76 2.66
CA ASN A 89 -14.81 12.55 3.23
C ASN A 89 -14.33 13.90 3.80
N GLN A 90 -15.24 14.87 3.78
CA GLN A 90 -14.99 16.23 4.27
C GLN A 90 -14.85 16.31 5.80
N THR A 91 -15.36 15.30 6.53
CA THR A 91 -15.22 15.20 7.99
C THR A 91 -13.88 14.61 8.41
N LEU A 92 -13.03 14.24 7.45
CA LEU A 92 -11.68 13.69 7.61
C LEU A 92 -11.61 12.45 8.51
N GLY A 93 -12.69 11.68 8.57
CA GLY A 93 -12.82 10.47 9.36
C GLY A 93 -12.19 9.26 8.66
N VAL A 94 -11.09 8.76 9.20
CA VAL A 94 -10.37 7.57 8.68
C VAL A 94 -11.06 6.25 9.07
N GLY A 95 -11.89 6.25 10.12
CA GLY A 95 -12.68 5.10 10.55
C GLY A 95 -11.82 3.86 10.85
N PHE A 96 -12.26 2.70 10.36
CA PHE A 96 -11.62 1.40 10.60
C PHE A 96 -10.18 1.31 10.07
N VAL A 97 -9.81 2.20 9.15
CA VAL A 97 -8.50 2.26 8.52
C VAL A 97 -7.43 2.76 9.50
N ASN A 98 -7.83 3.33 10.66
CA ASN A 98 -6.92 3.79 11.70
C ASN A 98 -6.36 2.66 12.60
N ASP A 99 -6.84 1.42 12.47
CA ASP A 99 -6.29 0.27 13.20
C ASP A 99 -4.91 -0.12 12.65
N TYR A 100 -3.86 0.40 13.28
CA TYR A 100 -2.47 0.15 12.89
C TYR A 100 -2.08 -1.33 12.94
N LYS A 101 -2.73 -2.16 13.79
CA LYS A 101 -2.41 -3.59 13.88
C LYS A 101 -2.88 -4.30 12.62
N ARG A 102 -4.09 -3.98 12.17
CA ARG A 102 -4.66 -4.50 10.92
C ARG A 102 -3.91 -3.97 9.71
N LEU A 103 -3.52 -2.69 9.70
CA LEU A 103 -2.68 -2.12 8.65
C LEU A 103 -1.34 -2.87 8.55
N ASN A 104 -0.63 -3.07 9.66
CA ASN A 104 0.63 -3.83 9.67
C ASN A 104 0.47 -5.25 9.12
N VAL A 105 -0.65 -5.91 9.39
CA VAL A 105 -0.95 -7.22 8.83
C VAL A 105 -1.14 -7.13 7.32
N ALA A 106 -1.91 -6.15 6.82
CA ALA A 106 -2.16 -5.96 5.40
C ALA A 106 -0.86 -5.65 4.62
N LEU A 107 -0.03 -4.74 5.14
CA LEU A 107 1.23 -4.34 4.51
C LEU A 107 2.21 -5.51 4.33
N LYS A 108 2.16 -6.52 5.22
CA LYS A 108 3.02 -7.71 5.17
C LYS A 108 2.49 -8.84 4.29
N ARG A 109 1.33 -8.67 3.64
CA ARG A 109 0.78 -9.70 2.74
C ARG A 109 1.42 -9.70 1.35
N ALA A 110 2.11 -8.61 1.00
CA ALA A 110 2.84 -8.47 -0.26
C ALA A 110 4.23 -9.11 -0.15
N LYS A 111 4.59 -9.95 -1.12
CA LYS A 111 5.95 -10.49 -1.26
C LYS A 111 6.83 -9.60 -2.12
N SER A 112 6.31 -9.15 -3.26
CA SER A 112 7.07 -8.44 -4.29
C SER A 112 6.63 -6.98 -4.42
N GLY A 113 5.32 -6.69 -4.39
CA GLY A 113 4.82 -5.33 -4.57
C GLY A 113 3.59 -4.99 -3.73
N LEU A 114 3.59 -3.77 -3.19
CA LEU A 114 2.46 -3.20 -2.47
C LEU A 114 1.99 -1.91 -3.18
N ILE A 115 0.72 -1.87 -3.53
CA ILE A 115 0.02 -0.70 -4.05
C ILE A 115 -1.06 -0.31 -3.04
N ILE A 116 -1.03 0.94 -2.57
CA ILE A 116 -2.07 1.49 -1.70
C ILE A 116 -2.85 2.52 -2.51
N ILE A 117 -4.17 2.50 -2.41
CA ILE A 117 -5.06 3.44 -3.09
C ILE A 117 -5.92 4.12 -2.02
N GLY A 118 -5.96 5.44 -2.02
CA GLY A 118 -6.76 6.19 -1.05
C GLY A 118 -6.68 7.70 -1.24
N ASN A 119 -7.54 8.41 -0.54
CA ASN A 119 -7.54 9.88 -0.54
C ASN A 119 -6.48 10.42 0.44
N ILE A 120 -5.45 11.08 -0.07
CA ILE A 120 -4.35 11.60 0.76
C ILE A 120 -4.89 12.59 1.79
N GLN A 121 -5.72 13.54 1.38
CA GLN A 121 -6.24 14.61 2.23
C GLN A 121 -7.04 14.06 3.43
N THR A 122 -7.81 13.00 3.22
CA THR A 122 -8.55 12.33 4.29
C THR A 122 -7.62 11.54 5.21
N LEU A 123 -6.60 10.88 4.68
CA LEU A 123 -5.75 9.96 5.44
C LEU A 123 -4.67 10.67 6.26
N ILE A 124 -4.15 11.82 5.82
CA ILE A 124 -3.10 12.57 6.55
C ILE A 124 -3.56 13.07 7.93
N THR A 125 -4.86 13.07 8.22
CA THR A 125 -5.38 13.42 9.55
C THR A 125 -5.08 12.36 10.61
N SER A 126 -4.85 11.10 10.20
CA SER A 126 -4.34 10.07 11.09
C SER A 126 -2.83 10.13 11.18
N LYS A 127 -2.28 10.18 12.40
CA LYS A 127 -0.82 10.19 12.64
C LYS A 127 -0.11 9.01 11.97
N VAL A 128 -0.71 7.82 11.99
CA VAL A 128 -0.10 6.62 11.39
C VAL A 128 -0.07 6.71 9.87
N TRP A 129 -1.16 7.15 9.26
CA TRP A 129 -1.25 7.33 7.81
C TRP A 129 -0.38 8.47 7.32
N ASN A 130 -0.34 9.60 8.03
CA ASN A 130 0.55 10.70 7.71
C ASN A 130 2.02 10.24 7.67
N MET A 131 2.46 9.51 8.71
CA MET A 131 3.80 8.91 8.72
C MET A 131 4.04 7.99 7.52
N LEU A 132 3.07 7.16 7.15
CA LEU A 132 3.18 6.22 6.03
C LEU A 132 3.22 6.95 4.68
N ILE A 133 2.34 7.92 4.45
CA ILE A 133 2.29 8.70 3.21
C ILE A 133 3.57 9.54 3.07
N HIS A 134 4.07 10.14 4.15
CA HIS A 134 5.36 10.83 4.16
C HIS A 134 6.52 9.89 3.74
N GLN A 135 6.50 8.61 4.14
CA GLN A 135 7.48 7.63 3.66
C GLN A 135 7.37 7.36 2.15
N PHE A 136 6.17 7.39 1.56
CA PHE A 136 6.01 7.29 0.11
C PHE A 136 6.44 8.58 -0.60
N TYR A 137 6.18 9.75 -0.02
CA TYR A 137 6.65 11.05 -0.53
C TYR A 137 8.17 11.10 -0.64
N LEU A 138 8.89 10.74 0.42
CA LEU A 138 10.38 10.72 0.43
C LEU A 138 11.01 9.74 -0.57
N ARG A 139 10.23 8.82 -1.15
CA ARG A 139 10.69 7.82 -2.12
C ARG A 139 10.19 8.10 -3.53
N ASP A 140 9.64 9.28 -3.77
CA ASP A 140 8.99 9.65 -5.03
C ASP A 140 7.95 8.61 -5.48
N ALA A 141 7.21 8.03 -4.52
CA ALA A 141 6.32 6.90 -4.75
C ALA A 141 4.83 7.26 -4.57
N LEU A 142 4.49 8.55 -4.72
CA LEU A 142 3.12 9.07 -4.75
C LEU A 142 2.68 9.30 -6.19
N PHE A 143 1.53 8.74 -6.55
CA PHE A 143 0.98 8.82 -7.90
C PHE A 143 -0.49 9.21 -7.88
N GLU A 144 -1.02 9.60 -9.03
CA GLU A 144 -2.44 9.74 -9.29
C GLU A 144 -2.75 9.17 -10.68
N LEU A 145 -3.99 8.73 -10.89
CA LEU A 145 -4.43 8.28 -12.21
C LEU A 145 -4.94 9.47 -13.00
N LYS A 146 -4.33 9.76 -14.14
CA LYS A 146 -4.85 10.70 -15.13
C LYS A 146 -5.10 9.97 -16.43
N GLU A 147 -6.35 10.03 -16.90
CA GLU A 147 -6.82 9.27 -18.05
C GLU A 147 -6.60 7.76 -17.83
N HIS A 148 -5.50 7.18 -18.34
CA HIS A 148 -5.16 5.76 -18.19
C HIS A 148 -3.69 5.55 -17.75
N ASP A 149 -3.04 6.61 -17.27
CA ASP A 149 -1.65 6.55 -16.83
C ASP A 149 -1.44 7.08 -15.42
N PHE A 150 -0.49 6.44 -14.73
CA PHE A 150 -0.06 6.83 -13.40
C PHE A 150 1.00 7.91 -13.52
N VAL A 151 0.64 9.13 -13.13
CA VAL A 151 1.55 10.28 -13.10
C VAL A 151 1.95 10.57 -11.66
N GLN A 152 3.12 11.19 -11.47
CA GLN A 152 3.56 11.58 -10.14
C GLN A 152 2.56 12.56 -9.52
N TYR A 153 2.14 12.29 -8.28
CA TYR A 153 1.25 13.18 -7.55
C TYR A 153 2.01 14.43 -7.10
N ASN A 154 1.52 15.60 -7.51
CA ASN A 154 2.10 16.87 -7.09
C ASN A 154 1.53 17.29 -5.74
N VAL A 155 2.37 17.32 -4.72
CA VAL A 155 1.98 17.78 -3.39
C VAL A 155 1.95 19.31 -3.37
N GLU A 156 0.75 19.89 -3.41
CA GLU A 156 0.56 21.35 -3.43
C GLU A 156 1.14 22.05 -2.20
N ASN A 157 1.10 21.39 -1.02
CA ASN A 157 1.56 21.95 0.25
C ASN A 157 2.77 21.17 0.82
N GLN A 158 3.95 21.42 0.26
CA GLN A 158 5.18 20.73 0.66
C GLN A 158 5.57 20.97 2.13
N GLU A 159 5.16 22.10 2.71
CA GLU A 159 5.49 22.43 4.11
C GLU A 159 4.82 21.50 5.12
N GLU A 160 3.65 20.95 4.80
CA GLU A 160 2.93 20.01 5.66
C GLU A 160 3.58 18.63 5.65
N PHE A 161 4.12 18.21 4.50
CA PHE A 161 4.86 16.97 4.35
C PHE A 161 6.29 17.05 4.89
N ASN A 162 6.96 18.20 4.76
CA ASN A 162 8.33 18.37 5.22
C ASN A 162 8.46 18.62 6.74
N ARG A 163 7.35 18.63 7.50
CA ARG A 163 7.43 18.77 8.96
C ARG A 163 8.16 17.54 9.52
N PRO A 164 9.16 17.74 10.42
CA PRO A 164 9.76 16.63 11.12
C PRO A 164 8.65 15.82 11.80
N LEU A 165 8.51 14.54 11.44
CA LEU A 165 7.60 13.65 12.13
C LEU A 165 7.95 13.73 13.62
N GLU A 166 7.03 14.21 14.46
CA GLU A 166 7.20 14.11 15.90
C GLU A 166 7.56 12.67 16.23
N LYS A 167 8.59 12.46 17.06
CA LYS A 167 9.04 11.12 17.47
C LYS A 167 7.80 10.29 17.78
N SER A 168 7.68 9.15 17.10
CA SER A 168 6.53 8.26 17.30
C SER A 168 6.37 8.03 18.80
N PRO A 169 5.17 8.21 19.38
CA PRO A 169 4.95 7.87 20.79
C PRO A 169 5.15 6.36 21.06
N PHE A 170 5.36 5.58 19.99
CA PHE A 170 5.61 4.15 20.00
C PHE A 170 7.06 3.77 19.62
N GLN A 171 7.99 4.72 19.57
CA GLN A 171 9.41 4.36 19.58
C GLN A 171 9.74 3.73 20.94
N VAL A 172 9.75 2.41 21.00
CA VAL A 172 10.49 1.69 22.05
C VAL A 172 11.92 2.18 21.92
N GLN A 173 12.38 2.96 22.91
CA GLN A 173 13.78 3.35 23.00
C GLN A 173 14.57 2.10 23.29
N TYR A 174 15.42 1.69 22.35
CA TYR A 174 16.48 0.75 22.65
C TYR A 174 17.61 1.56 23.26
N GLU A 175 17.91 1.34 24.53
CA GLU A 175 19.18 1.79 25.08
C GLU A 175 20.29 1.00 24.39
N VAL A 176 21.22 1.73 23.78
CA VAL A 176 22.48 1.16 23.33
C VAL A 176 23.39 1.20 24.54
N ASP A 177 23.88 0.04 25.00
CA ASP A 177 24.91 -0.01 26.03
C ASP A 177 26.14 0.74 25.47
N ASP A 178 26.37 1.98 25.92
CA ASP A 178 27.59 2.72 25.66
C ASP A 178 28.75 2.04 26.40
N LEU A 179 29.29 0.97 25.80
CA LEU A 179 30.60 0.49 26.15
C LEU A 179 31.58 1.57 25.71
N LYS A 180 31.99 2.41 26.68
CA LYS A 180 33.08 3.36 26.56
C LYS A 180 34.23 2.73 25.78
N THR A 181 34.38 3.17 24.53
CA THR A 181 35.47 2.77 23.64
C THR A 181 36.74 3.38 24.19
N ASN A 182 37.46 2.65 25.04
CA ASN A 182 38.89 2.91 25.19
C ASN A 182 39.54 2.55 23.85
N ALA A 183 40.04 3.59 23.17
CA ALA A 183 40.81 3.48 21.96
C ALA A 183 42.06 2.65 22.23
N ASN A 184 42.00 1.36 21.87
CA ASN A 184 43.10 0.51 21.42
C ASN A 184 42.61 -0.93 21.47
N THR A 185 42.17 -1.44 20.33
CA THR A 185 42.32 -2.82 19.80
C THR A 185 41.12 -3.08 18.89
N PHE A 186 41.30 -2.81 17.60
CA PHE A 186 40.42 -3.31 16.56
C PHE A 186 40.58 -4.84 16.53
N LYS A 187 39.67 -5.58 17.14
CA LYS A 187 39.49 -7.01 16.88
C LYS A 187 38.04 -7.27 16.51
N SER A 188 37.91 -7.70 15.26
CA SER A 188 36.77 -8.33 14.62
C SER A 188 35.90 -9.14 15.60
N THR A 189 34.57 -9.01 15.43
CA THR A 189 33.47 -9.68 16.16
C THR A 189 33.06 -9.07 17.51
N SER A 190 32.30 -7.98 17.50
CA SER A 190 31.51 -7.56 18.67
C SER A 190 30.02 -7.45 18.28
N ARG A 191 29.27 -8.46 18.72
CA ARG A 191 27.80 -8.53 18.61
C ARG A 191 27.19 -7.37 19.40
N CYS A 192 26.57 -6.40 18.72
CA CYS A 192 25.61 -5.51 19.39
C CYS A 192 24.37 -6.34 19.73
N ILE A 193 24.30 -6.84 20.96
CA ILE A 193 23.14 -7.56 21.47
C ILE A 193 22.14 -6.51 21.95
N LEU A 194 21.00 -6.40 21.26
CA LEU A 194 19.85 -5.62 21.74
C LEU A 194 19.32 -6.26 23.02
N LYS A 195 19.44 -5.58 24.16
CA LYS A 195 18.82 -6.01 25.41
C LYS A 195 17.41 -5.44 25.50
N LYS A 196 16.46 -6.27 25.90
CA LYS A 196 15.12 -5.82 26.32
C LYS A 196 15.25 -5.19 27.71
N PRO A 197 14.58 -4.06 28.01
CA PRO A 197 14.56 -3.53 29.36
C PRO A 197 13.92 -4.55 30.31
N SER A 198 14.60 -4.80 31.42
CA SER A 198 14.15 -5.71 32.47
C SER A 198 12.94 -5.10 33.19
N SER A 199 11.75 -5.61 32.91
CA SER A 199 10.68 -5.66 33.90
C SER A 199 10.49 -7.12 34.27
N GLU A 200 10.68 -7.44 35.54
CA GLU A 200 10.58 -8.80 36.08
C GLU A 200 9.29 -9.52 35.66
N ALA A 201 9.49 -10.79 35.33
CA ALA A 201 8.55 -11.92 35.39
C ALA A 201 7.20 -11.81 34.64
N THR A 202 7.09 -12.48 33.49
CA THR A 202 6.49 -13.83 33.43
C THR A 202 7.00 -14.56 32.18
N ARG A 203 7.46 -15.80 32.38
CA ARG A 203 7.92 -16.72 31.34
C ARG A 203 6.83 -16.98 30.30
N THR A 204 7.15 -16.85 29.03
CA THR A 204 6.82 -17.86 28.01
C THR A 204 7.84 -17.76 26.87
N LYS A 205 8.45 -18.90 26.56
CA LYS A 205 9.49 -19.04 25.54
C LYS A 205 8.86 -18.85 24.15
N THR A 206 9.50 -18.09 23.27
CA THR A 206 9.32 -18.32 21.83
C THR A 206 10.65 -18.13 21.12
N THR A 207 10.96 -19.14 20.32
CA THR A 207 12.19 -19.46 19.62
C THR A 207 12.74 -18.31 18.80
N GLN A 208 14.04 -18.03 18.94
CA GLN A 208 14.79 -17.17 18.03
C GLN A 208 14.82 -17.82 16.63
N GLN A 209 14.39 -17.09 15.61
CA GLN A 209 14.82 -17.34 14.24
C GLN A 209 15.45 -16.07 13.68
N THR A 210 16.72 -16.21 13.35
CA THR A 210 17.59 -15.23 12.71
C THR A 210 17.17 -15.04 11.26
N ILE A 211 16.93 -13.80 10.82
CA ILE A 211 16.95 -13.45 9.40
C ILE A 211 17.71 -12.14 9.23
N PHE A 212 19.01 -12.26 8.99
CA PHE A 212 19.70 -11.35 8.08
C PHE A 212 20.04 -12.19 6.85
N HIS A 213 19.42 -11.87 5.72
CA HIS A 213 20.03 -12.12 4.43
C HIS A 213 19.81 -10.89 3.54
N LYS A 214 20.96 -10.32 3.13
CA LYS A 214 21.20 -9.35 2.04
C LYS A 214 19.95 -8.88 1.28
N THR A 215 19.53 -7.65 1.52
CA THR A 215 18.76 -6.89 0.52
C THR A 215 19.67 -6.64 -0.68
N GLN A 216 19.39 -7.31 -1.80
CA GLN A 216 19.77 -6.77 -3.09
C GLN A 216 18.99 -5.45 -3.30
N PRO A 217 19.58 -4.43 -3.95
CA PRO A 217 18.82 -3.23 -4.28
C PRO A 217 17.65 -3.61 -5.19
N LEU A 218 16.45 -3.13 -4.85
CA LEU A 218 15.30 -3.16 -5.73
C LEU A 218 15.74 -2.58 -7.08
N LYS A 219 15.63 -3.39 -8.15
CA LYS A 219 15.75 -2.85 -9.51
C LYS A 219 14.61 -1.86 -9.70
N MET A 220 14.92 -0.57 -9.70
CA MET A 220 14.02 0.42 -10.28
C MET A 220 13.90 0.11 -11.77
N PHE A 221 12.70 -0.26 -12.19
CA PHE A 221 12.38 -0.35 -13.61
C PHE A 221 12.33 1.07 -14.18
N SER A 222 13.24 1.40 -15.09
CA SER A 222 13.23 2.65 -15.85
C SER A 222 12.08 2.62 -16.85
N PHE A 223 11.01 3.35 -16.54
CA PHE A 223 9.77 3.46 -17.31
C PHE A 223 9.94 4.08 -18.72
N GLN A 224 11.13 4.60 -19.05
CA GLN A 224 11.37 5.35 -20.30
C GLN A 224 11.68 4.49 -21.53
N GLU A 225 12.03 3.20 -21.39
CA GLU A 225 12.45 2.38 -22.56
C GLU A 225 11.29 1.73 -23.34
N ASN A 226 10.08 1.68 -22.78
CA ASN A 226 8.94 0.98 -23.42
C ASN A 226 8.05 1.85 -24.31
N LEU A 227 8.30 3.17 -24.39
CA LEU A 227 7.49 4.11 -25.20
C LEU A 227 7.53 3.85 -26.72
N LYS A 228 8.51 3.09 -27.23
CA LYS A 228 8.63 2.83 -28.68
C LYS A 228 7.87 1.60 -29.18
N ILE A 229 7.32 0.78 -28.28
CA ILE A 229 6.67 -0.49 -28.63
C ILE A 229 5.13 -0.37 -28.61
N SER A 230 4.57 0.63 -27.91
CA SER A 230 3.11 0.83 -27.75
C SER A 230 2.41 1.40 -29.00
N GLU A 231 3.08 2.22 -29.81
CA GLU A 231 2.45 2.90 -30.97
C GLU A 231 1.90 1.95 -32.06
N LYS A 232 2.31 0.67 -32.08
CA LYS A 232 1.83 -0.29 -33.10
C LYS A 232 0.64 -1.16 -32.68
N ARG A 233 0.18 -1.07 -31.41
CA ARG A 233 -0.90 -1.95 -30.91
C ARG A 233 -2.24 -1.25 -30.66
N GLU A 234 -2.28 0.09 -30.70
CA GLU A 234 -3.47 0.90 -30.37
C GLU A 234 -4.61 0.81 -31.41
N GLU A 235 -4.35 0.45 -32.66
CA GLU A 235 -5.41 0.43 -33.69
C GLU A 235 -6.39 -0.75 -33.58
N LYS A 236 -6.03 -1.85 -32.91
CA LYS A 236 -6.89 -3.06 -32.86
C LYS A 236 -7.86 -3.11 -31.67
N THR A 237 -7.59 -2.39 -30.58
CA THR A 237 -8.45 -2.33 -29.39
C THR A 237 -9.53 -1.25 -29.47
N TYR A 238 -9.39 -0.28 -30.37
CA TYR A 238 -10.34 0.83 -30.54
C TYR A 238 -11.72 0.37 -31.05
N TYR A 239 -11.79 -0.62 -31.94
CA TYR A 239 -13.06 -1.06 -32.55
C TYR A 239 -13.94 -1.93 -31.63
N SER A 240 -13.38 -2.58 -30.61
CA SER A 240 -14.16 -3.41 -29.68
C SER A 240 -14.85 -2.60 -28.58
N ARG A 241 -14.38 -1.38 -28.29
CA ARG A 241 -14.86 -0.54 -27.17
C ARG A 241 -16.13 0.26 -27.47
N ARG A 242 -16.49 0.47 -28.74
CA ARG A 242 -17.68 1.29 -29.11
C ARG A 242 -19.03 0.60 -28.91
N ARG A 243 -19.08 -0.73 -28.77
CA ARG A 243 -20.35 -1.48 -28.56
C ARG A 243 -20.79 -1.58 -27.09
N TYR A 244 -19.91 -1.33 -26.12
CA TYR A 244 -20.27 -1.36 -24.70
C TYR A 244 -20.83 -0.02 -24.21
N PHE A 245 -20.31 1.11 -24.70
CA PHE A 245 -20.78 2.44 -24.30
C PHE A 245 -22.20 2.79 -24.78
N SER A 246 -22.67 2.20 -25.88
CA SER A 246 -24.04 2.40 -26.37
C SER A 246 -25.14 1.72 -25.52
N ARG A 247 -24.78 0.90 -24.53
CA ARG A 247 -25.74 0.22 -23.63
C ARG A 247 -25.97 0.91 -22.29
N ILE A 248 -25.21 1.95 -21.98
CA ILE A 248 -25.35 2.73 -20.73
C ILE A 248 -26.16 4.02 -20.97
N SER A 249 -26.56 4.29 -22.22
CA SER A 249 -27.23 5.54 -22.63
C SER A 249 -28.70 5.37 -23.06
N ASN A 250 -29.32 4.21 -22.84
CA ASN A 250 -30.74 3.95 -23.17
C ASN A 250 -31.44 3.20 -22.03
#